data_AF-A0A937SE17-F1
#
_entry.id   AF-A0A937SE17-F1
#
_cell.length_a   1.000
_cell.length_b   1.000
_cell.length_c   1.000
_cell.angle_alpha   90.00
_cell.angle_beta   90.00
_cell.angle_gamma   90.00
#
_symmetry.space_group_name_H-M   'P 1'
#
loop_
_entity.id
_entity.type
_entity.pdbx_description
1 polymer ?
#
loop_
_entity_poly.entity_id
_entity_poly.type
_entity_poly.pdbx_seq_one_letter_code
_entity_poly.pdbx_strand_id
1 'polypeptide(L)'
;MIQKRTEGHVVPHKQGGSVSPVMEHKDQLVAIFENQRDATLAEYCELLFDETGLWVSQSTMCRTFQRLNLPRKKKRSAPAKPPANESNS
;
A
#
# COMPACT_ATOMS: atom_id res chain seq x y z
N MET A 1 42.49 -30.58 -30.37
CA MET A 1 41.21 -29.85 -30.50
C MET A 1 40.17 -30.61 -29.71
N ILE A 2 39.74 -30.14 -28.52
CA ILE A 2 38.36 -30.20 -27.99
C ILE A 2 38.27 -29.11 -26.90
N GLN A 3 37.15 -28.41 -26.94
CA GLN A 3 36.93 -27.04 -26.52
C GLN A 3 36.70 -26.91 -25.00
N LYS A 4 37.14 -25.79 -24.44
CA LYS A 4 36.82 -25.36 -23.09
C LYS A 4 35.31 -25.11 -23.00
N ARG A 5 34.66 -25.67 -21.97
CA ARG A 5 33.27 -25.35 -21.64
C ARG A 5 33.23 -23.94 -21.08
N THR A 6 32.98 -23.00 -21.96
CA THR A 6 32.63 -21.62 -21.64
C THR A 6 31.18 -21.59 -21.14
N GLU A 7 30.88 -20.60 -20.30
CA GLU A 7 29.53 -20.12 -19.97
C GLU A 7 28.86 -20.80 -18.77
N GLY A 8 29.34 -20.42 -17.59
CA GLY A 8 28.51 -20.31 -16.40
C GLY A 8 27.45 -19.22 -16.62
N HIS A 9 26.33 -19.58 -17.22
CA HIS A 9 25.15 -18.72 -17.28
C HIS A 9 24.16 -19.16 -16.19
N VAL A 10 24.49 -18.86 -14.93
CA VAL A 10 23.52 -18.93 -13.84
C VAL A 10 22.61 -17.72 -13.99
N VAL A 11 21.52 -17.87 -14.73
CA VAL A 11 20.45 -16.86 -14.73
C VAL A 11 19.90 -16.80 -13.31
N PRO A 12 19.98 -15.66 -12.59
CA PRO A 12 19.25 -15.54 -11.34
C PRO A 12 17.76 -15.66 -11.68
N HIS A 13 17.14 -16.74 -11.21
CA HIS A 13 15.70 -16.94 -11.33
C HIS A 13 15.02 -15.68 -10.77
N LYS A 14 14.11 -15.06 -11.53
CA LYS A 14 13.41 -13.85 -11.07
C LYS A 14 12.76 -14.20 -9.72
N GLN A 15 13.29 -13.66 -8.62
CA GLN A 15 12.61 -13.69 -7.32
C GLN A 15 11.38 -12.79 -7.45
N GLY A 16 10.35 -13.30 -8.11
CA GLY A 16 9.07 -12.64 -8.27
C GLY A 16 8.38 -12.68 -6.92
N GLY A 17 8.48 -11.60 -6.16
CA GLY A 17 7.68 -11.40 -4.96
C GLY A 17 6.20 -11.62 -5.33
N SER A 18 5.56 -12.57 -4.67
CA SER A 18 4.17 -12.94 -4.94
C SER A 18 3.31 -11.68 -5.02
N VAL A 19 2.61 -11.49 -6.13
CA VAL A 19 1.61 -10.42 -6.24
C VAL A 19 0.56 -10.71 -5.19
N SER A 20 0.26 -9.72 -4.34
CA SER A 20 -0.75 -9.91 -3.30
C SER A 20 -2.11 -10.10 -3.99
N PRO A 21 -2.95 -11.06 -3.55
CA PRO A 21 -4.28 -11.29 -4.13
C PRO A 21 -5.15 -10.02 -4.19
N VAL A 22 -4.93 -9.07 -3.28
CA VAL A 22 -5.61 -7.75 -3.30
C VAL A 22 -5.37 -6.97 -4.58
N MET A 23 -4.24 -7.16 -5.26
CA MET A 23 -3.95 -6.46 -6.50
C MET A 23 -4.84 -6.91 -7.67
N GLU A 24 -5.39 -8.13 -7.60
CA GLU A 24 -6.39 -8.59 -8.58
C GLU A 24 -7.72 -7.85 -8.37
N HIS A 25 -8.04 -7.52 -7.12
CA HIS A 25 -9.23 -6.78 -6.69
C HIS A 25 -9.01 -5.27 -6.56
N LYS A 26 -7.96 -4.73 -7.20
CA LYS A 26 -7.61 -3.31 -7.09
C LYS A 26 -8.74 -2.38 -7.55
N ASP A 27 -9.49 -2.78 -8.58
CA ASP A 27 -10.53 -1.93 -9.17
C ASP A 27 -11.73 -1.79 -8.22
N GLN A 28 -12.07 -2.89 -7.52
CA GLN A 28 -13.07 -2.89 -6.45
C GLN A 28 -12.59 -2.04 -5.27
N LEU A 29 -11.31 -2.16 -4.90
CA LEU A 29 -10.75 -1.33 -3.83
C LEU A 29 -10.80 0.17 -4.18
N VAL A 30 -10.54 0.54 -5.43
CA VAL A 30 -10.67 1.93 -5.90
C VAL A 30 -12.14 2.38 -5.86
N ALA A 31 -13.10 1.53 -6.25
CA ALA A 31 -14.52 1.86 -6.17
C ALA A 31 -14.99 2.10 -4.72
N ILE A 32 -14.58 1.23 -3.78
CA ILE A 32 -14.83 1.40 -2.34
C ILE A 32 -14.19 2.71 -1.84
N PHE A 33 -12.94 2.98 -2.26
CA PHE A 33 -12.22 4.20 -1.90
C PHE A 33 -12.94 5.46 -2.38
N GLU A 34 -13.39 5.51 -3.63
CA GLU A 34 -14.12 6.66 -4.18
C GLU A 34 -15.46 6.90 -3.45
N ASN A 35 -16.17 5.83 -3.09
CA ASN A 35 -17.40 5.94 -2.29
C ASN A 35 -17.14 6.42 -0.86
N GLN A 36 -16.04 5.99 -0.23
CA GLN A 36 -15.81 6.20 1.20
C GLN A 36 -14.40 6.66 1.54
N ARG A 37 -13.96 7.80 0.98
CA ARG A 37 -12.59 8.34 1.13
C ARG A 37 -12.13 8.62 2.57
N ASP A 38 -13.06 8.76 3.51
CA ASP A 38 -12.78 9.08 4.92
C ASP A 38 -12.67 7.85 5.83
N ALA A 39 -12.78 6.63 5.30
CA ALA A 39 -12.61 5.40 6.07
C ALA A 39 -11.16 5.15 6.53
N THR A 40 -11.03 4.41 7.62
CA THR A 40 -9.77 3.91 8.19
C THR A 40 -9.31 2.63 7.47
N LEU A 41 -8.04 2.24 7.65
CA LEU A 41 -7.50 1.01 7.04
C LEU A 41 -8.22 -0.26 7.50
N ALA A 42 -8.68 -0.30 8.76
CA ALA A 42 -9.43 -1.44 9.28
C ALA A 42 -10.80 -1.56 8.61
N GLU A 43 -11.52 -0.44 8.47
CA GLU A 43 -12.79 -0.41 7.75
C GLU A 43 -12.61 -0.81 6.28
N TYR A 44 -11.55 -0.39 5.60
CA TYR A 44 -11.28 -0.86 4.23
C TYR A 44 -11.03 -2.38 4.17
N CYS A 45 -10.42 -2.98 5.20
CA CYS A 45 -10.23 -4.43 5.24
C CYS A 45 -11.57 -5.16 5.33
N GLU A 46 -12.50 -4.66 6.15
CA GLU A 46 -13.85 -5.19 6.30
C GLU A 46 -14.68 -4.99 5.01
N LEU A 47 -14.68 -3.77 4.47
CA LEU A 47 -15.39 -3.46 3.22
C LEU A 47 -14.89 -4.28 2.03
N LEU A 48 -13.58 -4.48 1.93
CA LEU A 48 -13.02 -5.35 0.89
C LEU A 48 -13.46 -6.80 1.09
N PHE A 49 -13.50 -7.28 2.33
CA PHE A 49 -13.99 -8.62 2.64
C PHE A 49 -15.48 -8.78 2.31
N ASP A 50 -16.31 -7.79 2.59
CA ASP A 50 -17.74 -7.83 2.25
C ASP A 50 -17.97 -7.83 0.73
N GLU A 51 -17.16 -7.08 -0.03
CA GLU A 51 -17.32 -6.95 -1.49
C GLU A 51 -16.72 -8.13 -2.27
N THR A 52 -15.58 -8.67 -1.81
CA THR A 52 -14.82 -9.70 -2.55
C THR A 52 -14.66 -11.03 -1.83
N GLY A 53 -15.00 -11.10 -0.55
CA GLY A 53 -14.71 -12.25 0.32
C GLY A 53 -13.24 -12.37 0.72
N LEU A 54 -12.38 -11.43 0.31
CA LEU A 54 -10.93 -11.49 0.57
C LEU A 54 -10.56 -10.75 1.87
N TRP A 55 -10.22 -11.51 2.90
CA TRP A 55 -9.74 -10.93 4.16
C TRP A 55 -8.26 -10.59 4.07
N VAL A 56 -7.91 -9.34 4.36
CA VAL A 56 -6.50 -8.89 4.37
C VAL A 56 -6.13 -8.13 5.63
N SER A 57 -4.86 -8.24 6.01
CA SER A 57 -4.30 -7.45 7.10
C SER A 57 -4.21 -5.97 6.75
N GLN A 58 -4.27 -5.10 7.77
CA GLN A 58 -4.04 -3.66 7.60
C GLN A 58 -2.69 -3.35 6.95
N SER A 59 -1.65 -4.16 7.22
CA SER A 59 -0.33 -4.03 6.58
C SER A 59 -0.38 -4.31 5.09
N THR A 60 -1.15 -5.32 4.67
CA THR A 60 -1.38 -5.62 3.25
C THR A 60 -2.14 -4.47 2.60
N MET A 61 -3.21 -4.00 3.24
CA MET A 61 -4.01 -2.88 2.78
C MET A 61 -3.17 -1.59 2.64
N CYS A 62 -2.29 -1.30 3.58
CA CYS A 62 -1.40 -0.14 3.51
C CYS A 62 -0.45 -0.24 2.29
N ARG A 63 0.17 -1.41 2.06
CA ARG A 63 1.05 -1.62 0.91
C ARG A 63 0.31 -1.56 -0.41
N THR A 64 -0.93 -2.03 -0.49
CA THR A 64 -1.75 -1.96 -1.71
C THR A 64 -2.13 -0.52 -2.02
N PHE A 65 -2.56 0.26 -1.03
CA PHE A 65 -2.80 1.70 -1.17
C PHE A 65 -1.55 2.45 -1.65
N GLN A 66 -0.38 2.13 -1.10
CA GLN A 66 0.90 2.70 -1.54
C GLN A 66 1.21 2.34 -3.00
N ARG A 67 0.99 1.08 -3.39
CA ARG A 67 1.20 0.60 -4.77
C ARG A 67 0.25 1.26 -5.77
N LEU A 68 -0.98 1.51 -5.37
CA LEU A 68 -2.01 2.16 -6.18
C LEU A 68 -1.89 3.70 -6.16
N ASN A 69 -0.92 4.26 -5.43
CA ASN A 69 -0.74 5.70 -5.23
C ASN A 69 -2.04 6.41 -4.77
N LEU A 70 -2.89 5.71 -4.01
CA LEU A 70 -4.15 6.29 -3.52
C LEU A 70 -3.85 7.36 -2.46
N PRO A 71 -4.15 8.65 -2.73
CA PRO A 71 -3.83 9.71 -1.79
C PRO A 71 -4.78 9.62 -0.60
N ARG A 72 -4.25 9.18 0.55
CA ARG A 72 -4.96 9.33 1.82
C ARG A 72 -5.00 10.82 2.16
N LYS A 73 -6.20 11.39 2.28
CA LYS A 73 -6.35 12.73 2.87
C LYS A 73 -5.75 12.68 4.28
N LYS A 74 -4.56 13.25 4.45
CA LYS A 74 -4.01 13.54 5.77
C LYS A 74 -4.88 14.66 6.36
N LYS A 75 -5.85 14.31 7.20
CA LYS A 75 -6.44 15.30 8.11
C LYS A 75 -5.29 15.78 9.00
N ARG A 76 -4.84 17.03 8.85
CA ARG A 76 -3.93 17.65 9.81
C ARG A 76 -4.70 17.84 11.10
N SER A 77 -4.80 16.78 11.89
CA SER A 77 -5.28 16.85 13.26
C SER A 77 -4.10 17.28 14.14
N ALA A 78 -3.61 18.50 13.91
CA ALA A 78 -2.68 19.15 14.83
C ALA A 78 -3.30 20.53 15.13
N PRO A 79 -3.62 20.84 16.40
CA PRO A 79 -3.95 22.21 16.76
C PRO A 79 -2.72 23.07 16.44
N ALA A 80 -2.93 24.17 15.71
CA ALA A 80 -1.88 25.15 15.49
C ALA A 80 -1.40 25.62 16.87
N LYS A 81 -0.12 25.35 17.18
CA LYS A 81 0.50 25.87 18.40
C LYS A 81 0.37 27.41 18.35
N PRO A 82 -0.10 28.08 19.42
CA PRO A 82 -0.06 29.53 19.45
C PRO A 82 1.41 29.98 19.36
N PRO A 83 1.72 31.09 18.67
CA PRO A 83 3.07 31.63 18.64
C PRO A 83 3.48 31.99 20.06
N ALA A 84 4.68 31.57 20.46
CA ALA A 84 5.28 31.96 21.74
C ALA A 84 5.40 33.49 21.77
N ASN A 85 4.69 34.11 22.69
CA ASN A 85 4.83 35.53 22.98
C ASN A 85 6.17 35.78 23.67
N GLU A 86 6.86 36.78 23.15
CA GLU A 86 8.10 37.34 23.67
C GLU A 86 7.85 37.90 25.07
N SER A 87 8.63 37.45 26.05
CA SER A 87 8.87 38.18 27.30
C SER A 87 10.38 38.20 27.51
N ASN A 88 11.02 39.29 27.06
CA ASN A 88 12.38 39.61 27.45
C ASN A 88 12.28 40.55 28.66
N SER A 89 12.81 40.09 29.80
CA SER A 89 12.98 40.87 31.03
C SER A 89 14.20 41.78 30.97
#